data_AF-A0A2D6RPT7-F1
#
_entry.id   AF-A0A2D6RPT7-F1
#
_cell.length_a   1.000
_cell.length_b   1.000
_cell.length_c   1.000
_cell.angle_alpha   90.00
_cell.angle_beta   90.00
_cell.angle_gamma   90.00
#
_symmetry.space_group_name_H-M   'P 1'
#
loop_
_entity.id
_entity.type
_entity.pdbx_description
1 polymer ?
#
loop_
_entity_poly.entity_id
_entity_poly.type
_entity_poly.pdbx_seq_one_letter_code
_entity_poly.pdbx_strand_id
1 'polypeptide(L)'
;MYRILFALVLLLPLSPVPSEAFVFRKIVYCSPIEGFIHWQGKPLANEVVTRELHSGGFAGGKYSDTASTGIDGRFKFDVVQERRFLRPDLLSANPVVSQSLKVSYQGINYLIWYFRKPNYELGSESLNGFLKLDCDLSISEEGGESQIVRCKHNGAL
;
A
#
# COMPACT_ATOMS: atom_id res chain seq x y z
N MET A 1 29.22 73.58 8.93
CA MET A 1 28.10 73.25 9.85
C MET A 1 27.41 72.00 9.34
N TYR A 2 27.31 71.00 10.21
CA TYR A 2 26.82 69.63 9.97
C TYR A 2 25.29 69.56 9.95
N ARG A 3 24.72 68.65 9.12
CA ARG A 3 23.67 67.64 9.42
C ARG A 3 22.58 67.56 8.36
N ILE A 4 22.72 66.63 7.42
CA ILE A 4 22.22 65.23 7.44
C ILE A 4 20.71 65.18 7.10
N LEU A 5 20.43 64.91 5.82
CA LEU A 5 19.14 64.40 5.34
C LEU A 5 18.91 63.03 6.01
N PHE A 6 17.86 62.90 6.82
CA PHE A 6 17.35 61.61 7.28
C PHE A 6 16.54 60.98 6.14
N ALA A 7 17.20 60.25 5.25
CA ALA A 7 16.53 59.29 4.39
C ALA A 7 16.29 58.03 5.23
N LEU A 8 15.07 57.89 5.77
CA LEU A 8 14.64 56.71 6.48
C LEU A 8 14.41 55.59 5.45
N VAL A 9 15.48 54.91 5.06
CA VAL A 9 15.40 53.68 4.27
C VAL A 9 14.81 52.62 5.18
N LEU A 10 13.51 52.37 5.00
CA LEU A 10 12.81 51.21 5.54
C LEU A 10 13.48 49.95 4.96
N LEU A 11 14.50 49.45 5.65
CA LEU A 11 15.02 48.09 5.53
C LEU A 11 13.94 47.15 6.07
N LEU A 12 12.90 46.93 5.28
CA LEU A 12 12.05 45.75 5.42
C LEU A 12 12.97 44.55 5.25
N PRO A 13 13.12 43.65 6.23
CA PRO A 13 13.76 42.38 5.97
C PRO A 13 12.88 41.68 4.94
N LEU A 14 13.35 41.56 3.69
CA LEU A 14 12.93 40.48 2.82
C LEU A 14 13.45 39.20 3.47
N SER A 15 12.79 38.75 4.54
CA SER A 15 12.85 37.35 4.89
C SER A 15 12.25 36.62 3.69
N PRO A 16 12.98 35.70 3.03
CA PRO A 16 12.34 34.82 2.10
C PRO A 16 11.26 34.10 2.91
N VAL A 17 9.99 34.43 2.62
CA VAL A 17 8.87 33.58 3.02
C VAL A 17 9.29 32.21 2.53
N PRO A 18 9.39 31.18 3.39
CA PRO A 18 9.77 29.85 2.93
C PRO A 18 8.78 29.51 1.81
N SER A 19 9.30 29.50 0.58
CA SER A 19 8.58 29.07 -0.60
C SER A 19 7.96 27.75 -0.22
N GLU A 20 6.64 27.67 -0.28
CA GLU A 20 5.83 26.53 0.14
C GLU A 20 6.66 25.25 0.08
N ALA A 21 6.89 24.65 1.25
CA ALA A 21 7.41 23.30 1.30
C ALA A 21 6.47 22.46 0.43
N PHE A 22 6.88 22.17 -0.81
CA PHE A 22 6.29 21.14 -1.62
C PHE A 22 6.56 19.84 -0.87
N VAL A 23 5.71 19.52 0.11
CA VAL A 23 5.81 18.27 0.85
C VAL A 23 5.42 17.18 -0.13
N PHE A 24 6.43 16.59 -0.76
CA PHE A 24 6.30 15.35 -1.50
C PHE A 24 5.90 14.25 -0.51
N ARG A 25 4.59 14.13 -0.26
CA ARG A 25 4.07 12.98 0.48
C ARG A 25 4.14 11.78 -0.46
N LYS A 26 5.06 10.86 -0.16
CA LYS A 26 5.12 9.56 -0.82
C LYS A 26 3.82 8.81 -0.51
N ILE A 27 3.06 8.46 -1.53
CA ILE A 27 1.81 7.71 -1.38
C ILE A 27 2.11 6.24 -1.56
N VAL A 28 1.96 5.43 -0.51
CA VAL A 28 2.11 3.97 -0.57
C VAL A 28 0.74 3.33 -0.39
N TYR A 29 0.16 2.84 -1.48
CA TYR A 29 -1.14 2.17 -1.45
C TYR A 29 -1.06 0.77 -0.86
N CYS A 30 0.01 0.04 -1.19
CA CYS A 30 0.26 -1.30 -0.66
C CYS A 30 1.75 -1.53 -0.50
N SER A 31 2.16 -1.95 0.69
CA SER A 31 3.54 -2.35 0.98
C SER A 31 3.93 -3.63 0.23
N PRO A 32 5.24 -3.94 0.10
CA PRO A 32 5.68 -5.21 -0.47
C PRO A 32 5.07 -6.39 0.29
N ILE A 33 4.73 -7.43 -0.46
CA ILE A 33 4.17 -8.68 0.09
C ILE A 33 5.06 -9.84 -0.33
N GLU A 34 5.42 -10.67 0.63
CA GLU A 34 5.99 -12.00 0.39
C GLU A 34 5.04 -13.04 0.95
N GLY A 35 4.64 -14.01 0.14
CA GLY A 35 3.73 -15.05 0.59
C GLY A 35 4.25 -16.44 0.28
N PHE A 36 3.77 -17.39 1.07
CA PHE A 36 3.95 -18.83 0.87
C PHE A 36 2.57 -19.47 0.85
N ILE A 37 2.25 -20.18 -0.23
CA ILE A 37 0.99 -20.89 -0.41
C ILE A 37 1.28 -22.38 -0.44
N HIS A 38 0.56 -23.12 0.38
CA HIS A 38 0.73 -24.54 0.51
C HIS A 38 -0.58 -25.27 0.80
N TRP A 39 -0.55 -26.58 0.58
CA TRP A 39 -1.59 -27.50 1.03
C TRP A 39 -0.96 -28.46 2.04
N GLN A 40 -1.28 -28.29 3.34
CA GLN A 40 -0.75 -29.14 4.41
C GLN A 40 0.79 -29.22 4.40
N GLY A 41 1.45 -28.07 4.28
CA GLY A 41 2.90 -27.94 4.19
C GLY A 41 3.51 -28.25 2.81
N LYS A 42 2.76 -28.81 1.86
CA LYS A 42 3.24 -29.02 0.49
C LYS A 42 3.10 -27.73 -0.33
N PRO A 43 4.20 -27.17 -0.87
CA PRO A 43 4.14 -25.97 -1.69
C PRO A 43 3.24 -26.13 -2.92
N LEU A 44 2.45 -25.11 -3.23
CA LEU A 44 1.62 -25.06 -4.44
C LEU A 44 2.28 -24.14 -5.47
N ALA A 45 2.71 -24.71 -6.60
CA ALA A 45 3.46 -24.03 -7.65
C ALA A 45 2.56 -23.65 -8.83
N ASN A 46 2.90 -22.55 -9.52
CA ASN A 46 2.18 -22.01 -10.68
C ASN A 46 0.74 -21.56 -10.38
N GLU A 47 0.42 -21.31 -9.11
CA GLU A 47 -0.87 -20.75 -8.71
C GLU A 47 -0.87 -19.24 -8.91
N VAL A 48 -1.97 -18.70 -9.44
CA VAL A 48 -2.11 -17.26 -9.67
C VAL A 48 -2.70 -16.60 -8.44
N VAL A 49 -1.94 -15.69 -7.86
CA VAL A 49 -2.38 -14.78 -6.80
C VAL A 49 -2.73 -13.44 -7.43
N THR A 50 -3.94 -12.98 -7.20
CA THR A 50 -4.42 -11.67 -7.65
C THR A 50 -4.49 -10.74 -6.45
N ARG A 51 -3.90 -9.55 -6.57
CA ARG A 51 -4.05 -8.46 -5.62
C ARG A 51 -4.99 -7.42 -6.21
N GLU A 52 -5.97 -6.99 -5.42
CA GLU A 52 -6.88 -5.89 -5.75
C GLU A 52 -6.75 -4.81 -4.69
N LEU A 53 -6.66 -3.56 -5.13
CA LEU A 53 -6.57 -2.38 -4.28
C LEU A 53 -7.68 -1.41 -4.66
N HIS A 54 -8.39 -0.89 -3.66
CA HIS A 54 -9.41 0.14 -3.84
C HIS A 54 -9.02 1.41 -3.10
N SER A 55 -8.91 2.51 -3.83
CA SER A 55 -8.63 3.84 -3.27
C SER A 55 -9.02 4.92 -4.27
N GLY A 56 -9.40 6.10 -3.77
CA GLY A 56 -9.68 7.28 -4.61
C GLY A 56 -8.46 7.78 -5.40
N GLY A 57 -7.25 7.29 -5.11
CA GLY A 57 -6.03 7.66 -5.84
C GLY A 57 -5.86 7.02 -7.21
N PHE A 58 -6.57 5.92 -7.47
CA PHE A 58 -6.55 5.22 -8.75
C PHE A 58 -7.60 5.77 -9.72
N ALA A 59 -7.28 5.76 -11.02
CA ALA A 59 -8.27 6.03 -12.05
C ALA A 59 -9.35 4.95 -12.00
N GLY A 60 -10.62 5.35 -11.86
CA GLY A 60 -11.73 4.41 -11.65
C GLY A 60 -11.77 3.75 -10.26
N GLY A 61 -10.97 4.24 -9.30
CA GLY A 61 -11.04 3.84 -7.90
C GLY A 61 -10.44 2.46 -7.57
N LYS A 62 -9.82 1.78 -8.54
CA LYS A 62 -9.28 0.44 -8.37
C LYS A 62 -7.95 0.22 -9.10
N TYR A 63 -7.13 -0.67 -8.57
CA TYR A 63 -5.93 -1.22 -9.18
C TYR A 63 -5.91 -2.74 -8.97
N SER A 64 -5.37 -3.48 -9.93
CA SER A 64 -5.17 -4.92 -9.78
C SER A 64 -3.93 -5.39 -10.52
N ASP A 65 -3.22 -6.33 -9.92
CA ASP A 65 -2.10 -7.06 -10.51
C ASP A 65 -2.07 -8.51 -10.02
N THR A 66 -1.22 -9.31 -10.65
CA THR A 66 -1.09 -10.74 -10.38
C THR A 66 0.36 -11.15 -10.19
N ALA A 67 0.58 -12.15 -9.35
CA ALA A 67 1.85 -12.86 -9.21
C ALA A 67 1.59 -14.37 -9.26
N SER A 68 2.53 -15.14 -9.81
CA SER A 68 2.46 -16.60 -9.78
C SER A 68 3.36 -17.16 -8.69
N THR A 69 2.94 -18.26 -8.05
CA THR A 69 3.81 -18.98 -7.11
C THR A 69 4.92 -19.72 -7.84
N GLY A 70 6.13 -19.67 -7.29
CA GLY A 70 7.27 -20.47 -7.74
C GLY A 70 7.13 -21.95 -7.38
N ILE A 71 8.14 -22.77 -7.75
CA ILE A 71 8.20 -24.19 -7.41
C ILE A 71 8.21 -24.45 -5.90
N ASP A 72 8.63 -23.46 -5.13
CA ASP A 72 8.72 -23.44 -3.68
C ASP A 72 7.44 -22.89 -3.03
N GLY A 73 6.38 -22.65 -3.82
CA GLY A 73 5.10 -22.13 -3.37
C GLY A 73 5.15 -20.66 -2.96
N ARG A 74 6.25 -19.95 -3.23
CA ARG A 74 6.40 -18.55 -2.84
C ARG A 74 5.95 -17.61 -3.95
N PHE A 75 5.31 -16.51 -3.55
CA PHE A 75 4.98 -15.41 -4.45
C PHE A 75 5.44 -14.08 -3.85
N LYS A 76 5.60 -13.07 -4.71
CA LYS A 76 5.98 -11.72 -4.29
C LYS A 76 5.17 -10.69 -5.04
N PHE A 77 4.82 -9.63 -4.33
CA PHE A 77 4.34 -8.40 -4.93
C PHE A 77 5.24 -7.24 -4.53
N ASP A 78 5.59 -6.43 -5.51
CA ASP A 78 6.28 -5.16 -5.27
C ASP A 78 5.34 -4.14 -4.62
N VAL A 79 5.97 -3.10 -4.06
CA VAL A 79 5.28 -1.94 -3.51
C VAL A 79 4.43 -1.24 -4.57
N VAL A 80 3.17 -0.94 -4.25
CA VAL A 80 2.33 -0.06 -5.06
C VAL A 80 2.39 1.33 -4.47
N GLN A 81 3.10 2.22 -5.16
CA GLN A 81 3.33 3.58 -4.70
C GLN A 81 3.30 4.55 -5.86
N GLU A 82 3.00 5.81 -5.56
CA GLU A 82 3.07 6.90 -6.51
C GLU A 82 3.93 8.04 -5.97
N ARG A 83 4.69 8.64 -6.88
CA ARG A 83 5.35 9.94 -6.68
C ARG A 83 4.57 10.95 -7.52
N ARG A 84 3.58 11.63 -6.93
CA ARG A 84 2.82 12.66 -7.63
C ARG A 84 3.20 14.06 -7.14
N PHE A 85 3.47 14.95 -8.10
CA PHE A 85 3.60 16.38 -7.88
C PHE A 85 2.16 16.95 -7.89
N LEU A 86 1.69 17.48 -6.76
CA LEU A 86 0.46 18.27 -6.60
C LEU A 86 -0.86 17.63 -7.14
N ARG A 87 -1.55 16.89 -6.26
CA ARG A 87 -2.97 16.53 -6.39
C ARG A 87 -3.71 16.99 -5.12
N PRO A 88 -4.25 18.22 -5.08
CA PRO A 88 -4.97 18.75 -3.91
C PRO A 88 -6.14 17.85 -3.48
N ASP A 89 -6.78 17.22 -4.46
CA ASP A 89 -7.88 16.26 -4.35
C ASP A 89 -7.52 15.01 -3.52
N LEU A 90 -6.27 14.54 -3.60
CA LEU A 90 -5.80 13.39 -2.83
C LEU A 90 -5.24 13.76 -1.45
N LEU A 91 -4.84 15.02 -1.27
CA LEU A 91 -4.38 15.55 0.01
C LEU A 91 -5.54 15.81 0.97
N SER A 92 -6.76 16.02 0.45
CA SER A 92 -8.00 16.13 1.24
C SER A 92 -8.78 14.81 1.36
N ALA A 93 -8.40 13.77 0.63
CA ALA A 93 -9.09 12.48 0.66
C ALA A 93 -8.69 11.68 1.90
N ASN A 94 -9.65 11.01 2.53
CA ASN A 94 -9.38 10.03 3.59
C ASN A 94 -8.41 8.97 3.03
N PRO A 95 -7.24 8.75 3.64
CA PRO A 95 -6.17 7.94 3.07
C PRO A 95 -6.40 6.44 3.28
N VAL A 96 -7.60 5.99 2.90
CA VAL A 96 -8.02 4.61 3.04
C VAL A 96 -7.70 3.86 1.76
N VAL A 97 -7.06 2.70 1.93
CA VAL A 97 -6.87 1.72 0.86
C VAL A 97 -7.40 0.37 1.33
N SER A 98 -8.43 -0.15 0.66
CA SER A 98 -8.83 -1.54 0.87
C SER A 98 -7.96 -2.44 0.00
N GLN A 99 -7.46 -3.52 0.59
CA GLN A 99 -6.56 -4.47 -0.04
C GLN A 99 -7.16 -5.86 0.07
N SER A 100 -7.14 -6.62 -1.01
CA SER A 100 -7.47 -8.05 -1.00
C SER A 100 -6.47 -8.84 -1.82
N LEU A 101 -6.09 -10.02 -1.35
CA LEU A 101 -5.36 -11.01 -2.13
C LEU A 101 -6.21 -12.27 -2.24
N LYS A 102 -6.35 -12.76 -3.46
CA LYS A 102 -7.07 -13.99 -3.79
C LYS A 102 -6.15 -14.93 -4.55
N VAL A 103 -6.20 -16.22 -4.27
CA VAL A 103 -5.55 -17.26 -5.08
C VAL A 103 -6.62 -18.17 -5.68
N SER A 104 -6.46 -18.51 -6.95
CA SER A 104 -7.31 -19.50 -7.61
C SER A 104 -6.60 -20.84 -7.59
N TYR A 105 -7.21 -21.87 -6.99
CA TYR A 105 -6.68 -23.22 -6.91
C TYR A 105 -7.80 -24.23 -7.15
N GLN A 106 -7.61 -25.14 -8.11
CA GLN A 106 -8.59 -26.16 -8.49
C GLN A 106 -9.99 -25.62 -8.80
N GLY A 107 -10.09 -24.42 -9.38
CA GLY A 107 -11.36 -23.77 -9.70
C GLY A 107 -12.06 -23.10 -8.52
N ILE A 108 -11.44 -23.11 -7.34
CA ILE A 108 -11.92 -22.44 -6.13
C ILE A 108 -11.09 -21.18 -5.89
N ASN A 109 -11.75 -20.07 -5.57
CA ASN A 109 -11.09 -18.83 -5.17
C ASN A 109 -10.96 -18.75 -3.65
N TYR A 110 -9.74 -18.50 -3.19
CA TYR A 110 -9.41 -18.36 -1.78
C TYR A 110 -8.99 -16.92 -1.47
N LEU A 111 -9.71 -16.23 -0.59
CA LEU A 111 -9.30 -14.95 -0.02
C LEU A 111 -8.26 -15.23 1.07
N ILE A 112 -7.01 -14.85 0.80
CA ILE A 112 -5.86 -15.12 1.68
C ILE A 112 -5.40 -13.90 2.48
N TRP A 113 -5.84 -12.70 2.09
CA TRP A 113 -5.59 -11.47 2.83
C TRP A 113 -6.69 -10.47 2.53
N TYR A 114 -7.13 -9.77 3.57
CA TYR A 114 -7.93 -8.56 3.43
C TYR A 114 -7.52 -7.57 4.50
N PHE A 115 -7.25 -6.33 4.11
CA PHE A 115 -6.87 -5.29 5.05
C PHE A 115 -7.31 -3.92 4.56
N ARG A 116 -7.73 -3.08 5.50
CA ARG A 116 -8.09 -1.69 5.23
C ARG A 116 -7.03 -0.78 5.80
N LYS A 117 -6.07 -0.43 4.95
CA LYS A 117 -4.97 0.46 5.30
C LYS A 117 -5.51 1.87 5.58
N PRO A 118 -5.25 2.46 6.76
CA PRO A 118 -5.83 3.75 7.15
C PRO A 118 -4.98 4.95 6.76
N ASN A 119 -3.79 4.75 6.19
CA ASN A 119 -2.86 5.80 5.80
C ASN A 119 -2.02 5.37 4.58
N TYR A 120 -1.15 6.26 4.09
CA TYR A 120 -0.26 6.01 2.95
C TYR A 120 1.19 5.71 3.33
N GLU A 121 1.46 5.38 4.59
CA GLU A 121 2.80 5.09 5.07
C GLU A 121 3.28 3.72 4.58
N LEU A 122 4.57 3.61 4.29
CA LEU A 122 5.16 2.31 4.00
C LEU A 122 5.11 1.47 5.26
N GLY A 123 4.64 0.23 5.11
CA GLY A 123 4.67 -0.76 6.17
C GLY A 123 3.49 -0.75 7.11
N SER A 124 2.55 0.19 7.04
CA SER A 124 1.46 0.29 8.03
C SER A 124 0.50 -0.91 8.04
N GLU A 125 0.62 -1.81 7.07
CA GLU A 125 -0.07 -3.10 7.02
C GLU A 125 0.64 -4.18 7.81
N SER A 126 1.84 -3.92 8.35
CA SER A 126 2.75 -4.91 8.93
C SER A 126 3.56 -4.33 10.09
N LEU A 127 4.09 -5.18 10.95
CA LEU A 127 4.94 -4.72 12.05
C LEU A 127 6.35 -4.25 11.60
N ASN A 128 6.84 -4.73 10.44
CA ASN A 128 8.25 -4.59 10.04
C ASN A 128 8.48 -3.99 8.64
N GLY A 129 7.48 -3.35 8.02
CA GLY A 129 7.65 -2.69 6.73
C GLY A 129 7.36 -3.54 5.48
N PHE A 130 7.27 -4.86 5.64
CA PHE A 130 6.88 -5.82 4.59
C PHE A 130 5.87 -6.81 5.17
N LEU A 131 4.85 -7.16 4.38
CA LEU A 131 3.83 -8.14 4.77
C LEU A 131 4.30 -9.54 4.40
N LYS A 132 4.34 -10.45 5.37
CA LYS A 132 4.59 -11.87 5.19
C LYS A 132 3.32 -12.65 5.42
N LEU A 133 3.00 -13.52 4.47
CA LEU A 133 1.85 -14.42 4.52
C LEU A 133 2.31 -15.87 4.43
N ASP A 134 1.72 -16.73 5.24
CA ASP A 134 1.90 -18.18 5.21
C ASP A 134 0.50 -18.83 5.25
N CYS A 135 0.08 -19.38 4.12
CA CYS A 135 -1.30 -19.72 3.82
C CYS A 135 -1.45 -21.22 3.52
N ASP A 136 -2.16 -21.93 4.41
CA ASP A 136 -2.60 -23.30 4.18
C ASP A 136 -4.00 -23.31 3.56
N LEU A 137 -4.10 -23.57 2.25
CA LEU A 137 -5.41 -23.59 1.57
C LEU A 137 -6.31 -24.75 2.02
N SER A 138 -5.77 -25.76 2.72
CA SER A 138 -6.57 -26.86 3.27
C SER A 138 -7.38 -26.46 4.52
N ILE A 139 -7.06 -25.31 5.11
CA ILE A 139 -7.74 -24.77 6.30
C ILE A 139 -8.47 -23.50 5.89
N SER A 140 -9.66 -23.69 5.29
CA SER A 140 -10.51 -22.59 4.83
C SER A 140 -11.91 -22.66 5.40
N GLU A 141 -12.59 -21.51 5.42
CA GLU A 141 -13.99 -21.36 5.82
C GLU A 141 -14.81 -20.75 4.68
N GLU A 142 -16.11 -21.08 4.59
CA GLU A 142 -16.99 -20.51 3.56
C GLU A 142 -17.17 -19.00 3.76
N GLY A 143 -16.86 -18.22 2.72
CA GLY A 143 -16.94 -16.74 2.72
C GLY A 143 -17.85 -16.20 1.62
N GLY A 144 -18.92 -16.90 1.28
CA GLY A 144 -19.82 -16.55 0.19
C GLY A 144 -19.25 -16.90 -1.18
N GLU A 145 -18.68 -15.92 -1.89
CA GLU A 145 -18.11 -16.12 -3.24
C GLU A 145 -16.67 -16.66 -3.24
N SER A 146 -16.04 -16.75 -2.07
CA SER A 146 -14.67 -17.26 -1.92
C SER A 146 -14.54 -18.03 -0.62
N GLN A 147 -13.60 -18.97 -0.59
CA GLN A 147 -13.13 -19.59 0.64
C GLN A 147 -12.20 -18.62 1.36
N ILE A 148 -12.35 -18.43 2.67
CA ILE A 148 -11.48 -17.55 3.45
C ILE A 148 -10.39 -18.39 4.09
N VAL A 149 -9.13 -17.99 3.93
CA VAL A 149 -7.97 -18.65 4.56
C VAL A 149 -7.38 -17.72 5.59
N ARG A 150 -7.34 -18.18 6.85
CA ARG A 150 -6.69 -17.45 7.95
C ARG A 150 -5.19 -17.72 7.93
N CYS A 151 -4.49 -17.07 7.01
CA CYS A 151 -3.04 -17.19 6.89
C CYS A 151 -2.34 -16.73 8.18
N LYS A 152 -1.20 -17.34 8.51
CA LYS A 152 -0.28 -16.78 9.50
C LYS A 152 0.41 -15.57 8.87
N HIS A 153 0.46 -14.45 9.58
CA HIS A 153 1.03 -13.22 9.05
C HIS A 153 1.65 -12.34 10.12
N ASN A 154 2.52 -11.41 9.68
CA ASN A 154 3.03 -10.31 10.50
C ASN A 154 2.25 -8.99 10.30
N GLY A 155 1.06 -9.10 9.71
CA GLY A 155 0.17 -7.97 9.46
C GLY A 155 -0.28 -7.26 10.74
N ALA A 156 -0.54 -5.96 10.65
CA ALA A 156 -1.13 -5.18 11.73
C ALA A 156 -2.59 -5.61 11.99
N LEU A 157 -3.00 -5.63 13.26
CA LEU A 157 -4.35 -5.97 13.71
C LEU A 157 -5.28 -4.75 13.67
#